data_AF-A0AA96ZXK6-F1
#
_entry.id   AF-A0AA96ZXK6-F1
#
_cell.length_a   1.000
_cell.length_b   1.000
_cell.length_c   1.000
_cell.angle_alpha   90.00
_cell.angle_beta   90.00
_cell.angle_gamma   90.00
#
_symmetry.space_group_name_H-M   'P 1'
#
loop_
_entity.id
_entity.type
_entity.pdbx_description
1 polymer ?
#
loop_
_entity_poly.entity_id
_entity_poly.type
_entity_poly.pdbx_seq_one_letter_code
_entity_poly.pdbx_strand_id
1 'polypeptide(L)'
;MKIKIFLLLFFLVFLTTSISTSEAEEIQPISMNPVYVADDLKKIGGEWGYNENIILMNDIEIVDETWRPIGYIGKPFTGDVFGGNHTITFTKDTKFVQFSGSTDANGYGLFGNVYGIKIENLNIITKGNVTGENNAGLLAGVAGGSSSDPTIIFNCSVRGDENVSVNGKDNVGGLIGSFVNGTMKNCSSNVSTHAETNNVGGLIGYSYLCNISAVSATGSVKAGKNNSGGLIGYDYFSKILNSYATGIVSAGEGNAGGFLGYAQDATKISYCTATGTVESPKKTGFIGGWDEENKPIVTGSFYRETEVDLNNPAGLEKENYKNYKIFIAVAVGLVLTGILLIFAVKIRSGKKQREL
;
A
#
# COMPACT_ATOMS: atom_id res chain seq x y z
N MET A 1 -41.42 -28.66 -6.31
CA MET A 1 -42.05 -27.34 -6.08
C MET A 1 -41.81 -26.94 -4.63
N LYS A 2 -41.06 -25.84 -4.45
CA LYS A 2 -40.79 -25.06 -3.22
C LYS A 2 -40.06 -25.75 -2.04
N ILE A 3 -38.75 -25.49 -2.06
CA ILE A 3 -37.83 -25.36 -0.92
C ILE A 3 -38.35 -24.30 0.06
N LYS A 4 -38.29 -24.57 1.36
CA LYS A 4 -38.24 -23.54 2.41
C LYS A 4 -37.11 -23.84 3.37
N ILE A 5 -36.12 -22.95 3.29
CA ILE A 5 -34.98 -22.76 4.19
C ILE A 5 -35.52 -22.39 5.58
N PHE A 6 -34.99 -23.03 6.63
CA PHE A 6 -35.15 -22.55 8.00
C PHE A 6 -33.77 -22.40 8.65
N LEU A 7 -33.55 -21.17 9.13
CA LEU A 7 -32.37 -20.64 9.80
C LEU A 7 -32.00 -21.50 11.01
N LEU A 8 -30.74 -21.94 11.08
CA LEU A 8 -30.20 -22.62 12.26
C LEU A 8 -29.72 -21.56 13.27
N LEU A 9 -30.56 -21.24 14.26
CA LEU A 9 -30.11 -20.57 15.49
C LEU A 9 -29.28 -21.56 16.32
N PHE A 10 -28.00 -21.26 16.51
CA PHE A 10 -27.14 -21.97 17.46
C PHE A 10 -27.50 -21.54 18.90
N PHE A 11 -28.23 -22.39 19.62
CA PHE A 11 -28.37 -22.30 21.08
C PHE A 11 -27.16 -22.97 21.74
N LEU A 12 -26.37 -22.20 22.50
CA LEU A 12 -25.26 -22.70 23.30
C LEU A 12 -25.75 -23.16 24.68
N VAL A 13 -25.17 -24.26 25.15
CA VAL A 13 -25.49 -25.03 26.36
C VAL A 13 -25.17 -24.26 27.65
N PHE A 14 -26.08 -24.31 28.64
CA PHE A 14 -25.80 -23.91 30.02
C PHE A 14 -24.95 -24.97 30.74
N LEU A 15 -23.78 -24.59 31.26
CA LEU A 15 -23.17 -25.20 32.44
C LEU A 15 -22.85 -24.09 33.46
N THR A 16 -23.37 -24.25 34.66
CA THR A 16 -23.24 -23.33 35.79
C THR A 16 -21.90 -23.54 36.51
N THR A 17 -21.01 -22.55 36.44
CA THR A 17 -20.02 -22.27 37.49
C THR A 17 -19.88 -20.77 37.61
N SER A 18 -20.14 -20.26 38.82
CA SER A 18 -20.09 -18.85 39.20
C SER A 18 -18.71 -18.24 38.94
N ILE A 19 -18.62 -17.40 37.91
CA ILE A 19 -17.55 -16.44 37.73
C ILE A 19 -18.18 -15.06 37.93
N SER A 20 -17.58 -14.27 38.83
CA SER A 20 -17.96 -12.89 39.10
C SER A 20 -18.08 -12.11 37.79
N THR A 21 -19.27 -11.57 37.54
CA THR A 21 -19.56 -10.72 36.39
C THR A 21 -18.80 -9.41 36.55
N SER A 22 -17.58 -9.33 36.01
CA SER A 22 -17.13 -8.06 35.44
C SER A 22 -18.12 -7.73 34.33
N GLU A 23 -18.67 -6.52 34.35
CA GLU A 23 -19.55 -6.01 33.29
C GLU A 23 -18.90 -6.34 31.94
N ALA A 24 -19.45 -7.33 31.24
CA ALA A 24 -19.12 -7.55 29.85
C ALA A 24 -19.71 -6.35 29.14
N GLU A 25 -18.85 -5.40 28.79
CA GLU A 25 -19.19 -4.25 27.97
C GLU A 25 -19.92 -4.80 26.74
N GLU A 26 -21.22 -4.52 26.64
CA GLU A 26 -22.04 -4.96 25.52
C GLU A 26 -21.46 -4.27 24.28
N ILE A 27 -20.70 -5.02 23.47
CA ILE A 27 -20.13 -4.51 22.23
C ILE A 27 -21.33 -4.17 21.34
N GLN A 28 -21.71 -2.90 21.34
CA GLN A 28 -22.68 -2.39 20.39
C GLN A 28 -22.11 -2.70 19.00
N PRO A 29 -22.86 -3.37 18.12
CA PRO A 29 -22.37 -3.67 16.78
C PRO A 29 -21.99 -2.34 16.12
N ILE A 30 -20.77 -2.27 15.60
CA ILE A 30 -20.30 -1.10 14.87
C ILE A 30 -21.30 -0.87 13.74
N SER A 31 -22.01 0.27 13.77
CA SER A 31 -22.87 0.68 12.68
C SER A 31 -22.02 0.91 11.44
N MET A 32 -22.30 0.17 10.36
CA MET A 32 -21.59 0.26 9.10
C MET A 32 -22.59 0.45 7.96
N ASN A 33 -22.30 1.37 7.05
CA ASN A 33 -23.06 1.55 5.83
C ASN A 33 -22.62 0.53 4.77
N PRO A 34 -23.52 -0.34 4.28
CA PRO A 34 -23.18 -1.34 3.28
C PRO A 34 -23.09 -0.70 1.88
N VAL A 35 -21.99 -0.94 1.18
CA VAL A 35 -21.71 -0.47 -0.19
C VAL A 35 -21.92 -1.62 -1.16
N TYR A 36 -22.91 -1.50 -2.05
CA TYR A 36 -23.23 -2.50 -3.07
C TYR A 36 -22.83 -2.08 -4.48
N VAL A 37 -22.81 -0.76 -4.75
CA VAL A 37 -22.50 -0.17 -6.07
C VAL A 37 -21.72 1.14 -5.94
N ALA A 38 -21.20 1.67 -7.05
CA ALA A 38 -20.41 2.90 -7.04
C ALA A 38 -21.19 4.13 -6.53
N ASP A 39 -22.50 4.18 -6.77
CA ASP A 39 -23.34 5.29 -6.29
C ASP A 39 -23.50 5.30 -4.76
N ASP A 40 -23.30 4.17 -4.08
CA ASP A 40 -23.26 4.13 -2.62
C ASP A 40 -22.05 4.88 -2.06
N LEU A 41 -20.88 4.72 -2.70
CA LEU A 41 -19.67 5.47 -2.31
C LEU A 41 -19.88 6.99 -2.45
N LYS A 42 -20.70 7.43 -3.40
CA LYS A 42 -21.02 8.86 -3.62
C LYS A 42 -21.90 9.46 -2.52
N LYS A 43 -22.55 8.63 -1.68
CA LYS A 43 -23.34 9.07 -0.52
C LYS A 43 -22.46 9.55 0.65
N ILE A 44 -21.19 9.14 0.69
CA ILE A 44 -20.25 9.56 1.71
C ILE A 44 -20.01 11.07 1.62
N GLY A 45 -20.09 11.74 2.77
CA GLY A 45 -19.99 13.18 2.88
C GLY A 45 -21.24 13.96 2.51
N GLY A 46 -22.29 13.26 2.08
CA GLY A 46 -23.66 13.74 1.94
C GLY A 46 -24.57 12.99 2.90
N GLU A 47 -25.30 12.00 2.39
CA GLU A 47 -26.27 11.19 3.16
C GLU A 47 -25.64 10.42 4.33
N TRP A 48 -24.43 9.90 4.15
CA TRP A 48 -23.75 9.06 5.16
C TRP A 48 -22.71 9.80 5.99
N GLY A 49 -22.59 11.13 5.91
CA GLY A 49 -21.54 11.84 6.65
C GLY A 49 -20.10 11.41 6.26
N TYR A 50 -19.09 12.00 6.89
CA TYR A 50 -17.66 11.70 6.62
C TYR A 50 -17.02 10.79 7.68
N ASN A 51 -17.75 10.47 8.73
CA ASN A 51 -17.27 9.73 9.91
C ASN A 51 -17.94 8.36 10.05
N GLU A 52 -18.81 8.00 9.11
CA GLU A 52 -19.50 6.71 9.16
C GLU A 52 -18.64 5.62 8.52
N ASN A 53 -18.58 4.48 9.20
CA ASN A 53 -17.87 3.31 8.73
C ASN A 53 -18.59 2.69 7.52
N ILE A 54 -17.82 2.10 6.60
CA ILE A 54 -18.36 1.42 5.41
C ILE A 54 -17.87 -0.01 5.29
N ILE A 55 -18.71 -0.87 4.71
CA ILE A 55 -18.33 -2.24 4.34
C ILE A 55 -18.75 -2.51 2.90
N LEU A 56 -17.82 -3.01 2.09
CA LEU A 56 -18.14 -3.48 0.74
C LEU A 56 -18.88 -4.81 0.85
N MET A 57 -20.01 -4.88 0.13
CA MET A 57 -20.85 -6.08 0.05
C MET A 57 -20.69 -6.81 -1.28
N ASN A 58 -20.08 -6.15 -2.27
CA ASN A 58 -19.85 -6.64 -3.63
C ASN A 58 -18.55 -6.05 -4.18
N ASP A 59 -18.06 -6.63 -5.27
CA ASP A 59 -17.15 -5.93 -6.17
C ASP A 59 -17.88 -4.75 -6.84
N ILE A 60 -17.18 -3.63 -6.98
CA ILE A 60 -17.74 -2.35 -7.41
C ILE A 60 -17.07 -1.92 -8.71
N GLU A 61 -17.86 -1.56 -9.72
CA GLU A 61 -17.34 -0.94 -10.95
C GLU A 61 -17.62 0.56 -10.97
N ILE A 62 -16.57 1.35 -11.18
CA ILE A 62 -16.65 2.78 -11.45
C ILE A 62 -16.47 2.96 -12.97
N VAL A 63 -17.56 3.38 -13.62
CA VAL A 63 -17.65 3.59 -15.08
C VAL A 63 -17.53 5.06 -15.49
N ASP A 64 -17.44 5.94 -14.49
CA ASP A 64 -17.30 7.36 -14.66
C ASP A 64 -15.86 7.71 -15.08
N GLU A 65 -15.69 8.60 -16.05
CA GLU A 65 -14.38 9.12 -16.49
C GLU A 65 -13.84 10.21 -15.55
N THR A 66 -14.68 10.66 -14.62
CA THR A 66 -14.31 11.61 -13.57
C THR A 66 -14.77 11.08 -12.23
N TRP A 67 -13.91 11.23 -11.23
CA TRP A 67 -14.22 10.83 -9.87
C TRP A 67 -13.92 11.97 -8.90
N ARG A 68 -14.89 12.31 -8.06
CA ARG A 68 -14.72 13.26 -6.98
C ARG A 68 -14.20 12.50 -5.76
N PRO A 69 -12.97 12.75 -5.28
CA PRO A 69 -12.41 12.03 -4.15
C PRO A 69 -13.27 12.13 -2.89
N ILE A 70 -13.33 11.04 -2.12
CA ILE A 70 -14.05 10.98 -0.84
C ILE A 70 -13.18 11.61 0.26
N GLY A 71 -13.68 12.67 0.88
CA GLY A 71 -12.94 13.43 1.90
C GLY A 71 -11.96 14.43 1.28
N TYR A 72 -11.78 15.56 1.95
CA TYR A 72 -10.86 16.62 1.54
C TYR A 72 -10.18 17.25 2.77
N ILE A 73 -9.17 18.10 2.59
CA ILE A 73 -8.35 18.59 3.71
C ILE A 73 -9.16 19.27 4.84
N GLY A 74 -10.24 19.97 4.49
CA GLY A 74 -11.12 20.63 5.47
C GLY A 74 -12.17 19.72 6.11
N LYS A 75 -12.38 18.52 5.55
CA LYS A 75 -13.30 17.50 6.07
C LYS A 75 -12.83 16.11 5.61
N PRO A 76 -11.78 15.56 6.25
CA PRO A 76 -11.27 14.25 5.89
C PRO A 76 -12.34 13.19 6.16
N PHE A 77 -12.26 12.08 5.44
CA PHE A 77 -13.03 10.90 5.78
C PHE A 77 -12.38 10.20 6.98
N THR A 78 -13.17 10.00 8.04
CA THR A 78 -12.73 9.45 9.34
C THR A 78 -13.48 8.16 9.71
N GLY A 79 -14.25 7.59 8.78
CA GLY A 79 -14.87 6.27 8.95
C GLY A 79 -13.92 5.14 8.54
N ASP A 80 -14.01 4.01 9.22
CA ASP A 80 -13.29 2.79 8.85
C ASP A 80 -13.85 2.18 7.56
N VAL A 81 -12.97 1.59 6.76
CA VAL A 81 -13.28 0.95 5.48
C VAL A 81 -12.97 -0.53 5.55
N PHE A 82 -14.02 -1.34 5.52
CA PHE A 82 -13.93 -2.80 5.46
C PHE A 82 -14.17 -3.26 4.03
N GLY A 83 -13.10 -3.55 3.29
CA GLY A 83 -13.19 -3.96 1.89
C GLY A 83 -13.74 -5.38 1.70
N GLY A 84 -13.74 -6.24 2.73
CA GLY A 84 -14.30 -7.60 2.64
C GLY A 84 -13.58 -8.50 1.62
N ASN A 85 -12.36 -8.15 1.19
CA ASN A 85 -11.63 -8.69 0.04
C ASN A 85 -12.29 -8.42 -1.32
N HIS A 86 -13.28 -7.54 -1.36
CA HIS A 86 -13.88 -7.07 -2.61
C HIS A 86 -12.96 -6.10 -3.36
N THR A 87 -13.27 -5.93 -4.63
CA THR A 87 -12.52 -5.11 -5.56
C THR A 87 -13.33 -3.91 -6.02
N ILE A 88 -12.72 -2.71 -6.00
CA ILE A 88 -13.22 -1.53 -6.71
C ILE A 88 -12.46 -1.40 -8.03
N THR A 89 -13.15 -1.35 -9.16
CA THR A 89 -12.53 -1.28 -10.49
C THR A 89 -12.86 0.04 -11.19
N PHE A 90 -11.85 0.86 -11.45
CA PHE A 90 -11.94 1.94 -12.44
C PHE A 90 -11.84 1.35 -13.83
N THR A 91 -12.94 1.43 -14.60
CA THR A 91 -13.05 0.71 -15.89
C THR A 91 -12.53 1.51 -17.09
N LYS A 92 -12.20 2.80 -16.89
CA LYS A 92 -11.78 3.74 -17.93
C LYS A 92 -10.64 4.63 -17.44
N ASP A 93 -10.07 5.39 -18.37
CA ASP A 93 -9.28 6.56 -18.01
C ASP A 93 -10.10 7.46 -17.08
N THR A 94 -9.54 7.77 -15.91
CA THR A 94 -10.26 8.43 -14.83
C THR A 94 -9.49 9.67 -14.37
N LYS A 95 -10.13 10.82 -14.43
CA LYS A 95 -9.61 12.06 -13.85
C LYS A 95 -10.18 12.27 -12.44
N PHE A 96 -9.31 12.36 -11.45
CA PHE A 96 -9.69 12.83 -10.13
C PHE A 96 -9.90 14.34 -10.17
N VAL A 97 -11.11 14.77 -9.86
CA VAL A 97 -11.51 16.18 -9.94
C VAL A 97 -11.56 16.81 -8.56
N GLN A 98 -11.23 18.10 -8.50
CA GLN A 98 -11.17 18.85 -7.27
C GLN A 98 -12.55 18.92 -6.57
N PHE A 99 -12.53 18.90 -5.24
CA PHE A 99 -13.68 19.32 -4.44
C PHE A 99 -13.84 20.85 -4.52
N SER A 100 -15.04 21.34 -4.84
CA SER A 100 -15.31 22.78 -4.94
C SER A 100 -15.00 23.52 -3.63
N GLY A 101 -14.20 24.60 -3.72
CA GLY A 101 -13.80 25.42 -2.57
C GLY A 101 -12.46 25.05 -1.91
N SER A 102 -11.66 24.19 -2.55
CA SER A 102 -10.38 23.74 -2.02
C SER A 102 -9.16 24.52 -2.54
N THR A 103 -8.10 24.53 -1.73
CA THR A 103 -6.74 24.95 -2.08
C THR A 103 -5.92 23.79 -2.67
N ASP A 104 -4.66 24.09 -3.04
CA ASP A 104 -3.71 23.20 -3.72
C ASP A 104 -3.25 21.97 -2.91
N ALA A 105 -3.64 21.84 -1.64
CA ALA A 105 -3.19 20.78 -0.73
C ALA A 105 -4.10 19.54 -0.65
N ASN A 106 -5.14 19.45 -1.48
CA ASN A 106 -6.03 18.27 -1.49
C ASN A 106 -5.31 17.02 -2.00
N GLY A 107 -5.75 15.86 -1.51
CA GLY A 107 -5.38 14.58 -2.09
C GLY A 107 -6.31 14.17 -3.23
N TYR A 108 -5.76 13.42 -4.19
CA TYR A 108 -6.45 12.88 -5.35
C TYR A 108 -6.36 11.35 -5.33
N GLY A 109 -7.48 10.70 -5.04
CA GLY A 109 -7.62 9.25 -4.96
C GLY A 109 -9.08 8.82 -4.93
N LEU A 110 -9.34 7.52 -4.76
CA LEU A 110 -10.67 7.07 -4.35
C LEU A 110 -11.13 7.87 -3.12
N PHE A 111 -10.25 7.94 -2.12
CA PHE A 111 -10.30 8.90 -1.03
C PHE A 111 -9.37 10.08 -1.32
N GLY A 112 -9.84 11.30 -1.13
CA GLY A 112 -9.00 12.49 -1.25
C GLY A 112 -8.11 12.59 -0.01
N ASN A 113 -8.75 12.75 1.14
CA ASN A 113 -8.09 12.83 2.44
C ASN A 113 -8.78 11.90 3.44
N VAL A 114 -7.98 11.04 4.09
CA VAL A 114 -8.40 10.25 5.24
C VAL A 114 -7.57 10.60 6.47
N TYR A 115 -8.17 10.47 7.66
CA TYR A 115 -7.48 10.79 8.91
C TYR A 115 -7.93 9.89 10.06
N GLY A 116 -6.97 9.25 10.74
CA GLY A 116 -7.25 8.42 11.93
C GLY A 116 -8.18 7.24 11.65
N ILE A 117 -8.04 6.59 10.48
CA ILE A 117 -8.93 5.49 10.08
C ILE A 117 -8.20 4.17 9.88
N LYS A 118 -8.97 3.09 9.88
CA LYS A 118 -8.55 1.79 9.35
C LYS A 118 -9.13 1.57 7.95
N ILE A 119 -8.27 1.25 6.99
CA ILE A 119 -8.66 0.69 5.69
C ILE A 119 -8.11 -0.72 5.62
N GLU A 120 -8.98 -1.72 5.47
CA GLU A 120 -8.53 -3.10 5.36
C GLU A 120 -9.21 -3.95 4.30
N ASN A 121 -8.45 -4.90 3.75
CA ASN A 121 -8.94 -5.94 2.83
C ASN A 121 -9.62 -5.36 1.59
N LEU A 122 -9.05 -4.31 1.01
CA LEU A 122 -9.59 -3.61 -0.15
C LEU A 122 -8.65 -3.74 -1.36
N ASN A 123 -9.19 -4.23 -2.47
CA ASN A 123 -8.47 -4.28 -3.74
C ASN A 123 -8.98 -3.18 -4.67
N ILE A 124 -8.09 -2.51 -5.37
CA ILE A 124 -8.42 -1.52 -6.40
C ILE A 124 -7.79 -1.97 -7.72
N ILE A 125 -8.60 -2.06 -8.77
CA ILE A 125 -8.14 -2.28 -10.14
C ILE A 125 -8.36 -1.01 -10.95
N THR A 126 -7.42 -0.68 -11.82
CA THR A 126 -7.62 0.34 -12.85
C THR A 126 -7.30 -0.23 -14.24
N LYS A 127 -8.25 -0.07 -15.17
CA LYS A 127 -8.11 -0.51 -16.57
C LYS A 127 -7.63 0.61 -17.50
N GLY A 128 -7.71 1.86 -17.03
CA GLY A 128 -7.23 3.04 -17.74
C GLY A 128 -6.28 3.88 -16.90
N ASN A 129 -5.70 4.90 -17.51
CA ASN A 129 -4.84 5.84 -16.83
C ASN A 129 -5.63 6.66 -15.81
N VAL A 130 -5.00 6.89 -14.65
CA VAL A 130 -5.57 7.75 -13.62
C VAL A 130 -4.76 9.03 -13.54
N THR A 131 -5.46 10.15 -13.51
CA THR A 131 -4.84 11.47 -13.44
C THR A 131 -5.39 12.24 -12.24
N GLY A 132 -4.52 12.54 -11.28
CA GLY A 132 -4.75 13.49 -10.20
C GLY A 132 -3.91 14.75 -10.37
N GLU A 133 -3.89 15.58 -9.33
CA GLU A 133 -3.04 16.78 -9.28
C GLU A 133 -1.95 16.61 -8.20
N ASN A 134 -2.01 17.36 -7.10
CA ASN A 134 -1.06 17.26 -6.00
C ASN A 134 -1.42 16.09 -5.09
N ASN A 135 -0.47 15.27 -4.63
CA ASN A 135 -0.76 14.10 -3.77
C ASN A 135 -1.75 13.12 -4.43
N ALA A 136 -1.29 12.41 -5.47
CA ALA A 136 -2.09 11.43 -6.19
C ALA A 136 -1.78 9.99 -5.75
N GLY A 137 -2.81 9.20 -5.50
CA GLY A 137 -2.72 7.76 -5.28
C GLY A 137 -4.08 7.09 -5.44
N LEU A 138 -4.13 5.86 -5.95
CA LEU A 138 -5.40 5.21 -6.28
C LEU A 138 -6.29 4.96 -5.05
N LEU A 139 -5.71 4.53 -3.93
CA LEU A 139 -6.46 4.37 -2.69
C LEU A 139 -6.74 5.72 -2.05
N ALA A 140 -5.69 6.50 -1.79
CA ALA A 140 -5.82 7.81 -1.17
C ALA A 140 -4.83 8.82 -1.74
N GLY A 141 -5.26 10.05 -1.91
CA GLY A 141 -4.31 11.12 -2.16
C GLY A 141 -3.47 11.44 -0.93
N VAL A 142 -4.14 11.68 0.20
CA VAL A 142 -3.51 11.89 1.51
C VAL A 142 -4.12 10.95 2.53
N ALA A 143 -3.28 10.20 3.24
CA ALA A 143 -3.65 9.41 4.40
C ALA A 143 -2.85 9.87 5.61
N GLY A 144 -3.52 10.60 6.50
CA GLY A 144 -2.90 11.22 7.68
C GLY A 144 -3.34 10.60 8.99
N GLY A 145 -2.66 10.94 10.08
CA GLY A 145 -3.05 10.55 11.43
C GLY A 145 -2.31 11.35 12.47
N SER A 146 -2.46 10.93 13.72
CA SER A 146 -1.67 11.41 14.86
C SER A 146 -0.97 10.25 15.56
N SER A 147 -0.10 10.56 16.51
CA SER A 147 0.54 9.54 17.34
C SER A 147 -0.45 8.74 18.20
N SER A 148 -1.56 9.38 18.61
CA SER A 148 -2.64 8.75 19.39
C SER A 148 -3.70 8.06 18.51
N ASP A 149 -3.80 8.45 17.25
CA ASP A 149 -4.81 8.00 16.31
C ASP A 149 -4.22 7.90 14.89
N PRO A 150 -3.38 6.88 14.63
CA PRO A 150 -2.71 6.72 13.36
C PRO A 150 -3.66 6.14 12.31
N THR A 151 -3.54 6.54 11.05
CA THR A 151 -4.20 5.81 9.96
C THR A 151 -3.53 4.45 9.75
N ILE A 152 -4.33 3.39 9.69
CA ILE A 152 -3.90 2.00 9.50
C ILE A 152 -4.40 1.50 8.14
N ILE A 153 -3.48 1.05 7.29
CA ILE A 153 -3.80 0.48 5.96
C ILE A 153 -3.26 -0.93 5.92
N PHE A 154 -4.16 -1.91 5.81
CA PHE A 154 -3.83 -3.31 5.98
C PHE A 154 -4.43 -4.19 4.89
N ASN A 155 -3.60 -5.02 4.26
CA ASN A 155 -4.07 -5.97 3.25
C ASN A 155 -4.82 -5.28 2.09
N CYS A 156 -4.26 -4.19 1.56
CA CYS A 156 -4.82 -3.44 0.44
C CYS A 156 -3.92 -3.56 -0.78
N SER A 157 -4.50 -3.72 -1.98
CA SER A 157 -3.73 -3.80 -3.22
C SER A 157 -4.26 -2.88 -4.29
N VAL A 158 -3.35 -2.36 -5.10
CA VAL A 158 -3.66 -1.62 -6.32
C VAL A 158 -3.07 -2.36 -7.51
N ARG A 159 -3.90 -2.62 -8.51
CA ARG A 159 -3.50 -3.30 -9.73
C ARG A 159 -3.92 -2.52 -10.99
N GLY A 160 -3.00 -2.34 -11.92
CA GLY A 160 -3.27 -1.90 -13.28
C GLY A 160 -3.12 -3.04 -14.28
N ASP A 161 -3.80 -2.89 -15.40
CA ASP A 161 -3.47 -3.62 -16.63
C ASP A 161 -2.15 -3.10 -17.24
N GLU A 162 -1.70 -3.71 -18.34
CA GLU A 162 -0.48 -3.28 -19.02
C GLU A 162 -0.59 -1.82 -19.48
N ASN A 163 0.50 -1.06 -19.29
CA ASN A 163 0.62 0.37 -19.67
C ASN A 163 -0.35 1.33 -18.95
N VAL A 164 -0.93 0.93 -17.82
CA VAL A 164 -1.69 1.83 -16.96
C VAL A 164 -0.76 2.61 -16.02
N SER A 165 -0.95 3.93 -15.95
CA SER A 165 -0.25 4.79 -15.01
C SER A 165 -1.16 5.61 -14.10
N VAL A 166 -0.64 5.92 -12.91
CA VAL A 166 -1.12 6.97 -12.02
C VAL A 166 -0.24 8.21 -12.24
N ASN A 167 -0.87 9.30 -12.65
CA ASN A 167 -0.20 10.54 -13.02
C ASN A 167 -0.64 11.66 -12.07
N GLY A 168 0.31 12.52 -11.69
CA GLY A 168 0.03 13.70 -10.87
C GLY A 168 1.15 14.73 -10.98
N LYS A 169 1.02 15.83 -10.25
CA LYS A 169 1.96 16.95 -10.30
C LYS A 169 3.05 16.84 -9.25
N ASP A 170 2.67 16.68 -7.99
CA ASP A 170 3.57 16.79 -6.83
C ASP A 170 3.99 15.41 -6.28
N ASN A 171 3.39 14.97 -5.17
CA ASN A 171 3.63 13.63 -4.62
C ASN A 171 2.72 12.61 -5.30
N VAL A 172 3.31 11.57 -5.89
CA VAL A 172 2.54 10.52 -6.57
C VAL A 172 2.98 9.15 -6.09
N GLY A 173 2.04 8.33 -5.63
CA GLY A 173 2.27 6.93 -5.32
C GLY A 173 1.22 6.05 -5.98
N GLY A 174 1.53 4.79 -6.23
CA GLY A 174 0.55 3.87 -6.81
C GLY A 174 -0.64 3.67 -5.88
N LEU A 175 -0.37 3.56 -4.57
CA LEU A 175 -1.40 3.41 -3.54
C LEU A 175 -1.75 4.75 -2.89
N ILE A 176 -0.74 5.50 -2.43
CA ILE A 176 -0.92 6.74 -1.67
C ILE A 176 -0.03 7.87 -2.17
N GLY A 177 -0.58 9.08 -2.34
CA GLY A 177 0.22 10.26 -2.63
C GLY A 177 1.11 10.69 -1.45
N SER A 178 0.49 11.01 -0.30
CA SER A 178 1.17 11.42 0.94
C SER A 178 0.66 10.62 2.15
N PHE A 179 1.57 10.00 2.89
CA PHE A 179 1.28 9.17 4.05
C PHE A 179 1.95 9.73 5.31
N VAL A 180 1.16 10.09 6.32
CA VAL A 180 1.64 10.84 7.48
C VAL A 180 1.14 10.21 8.78
N ASN A 181 2.05 9.93 9.72
CA ASN A 181 1.73 9.31 11.02
C ASN A 181 0.84 8.07 10.86
N GLY A 182 1.23 7.16 9.97
CA GLY A 182 0.42 6.00 9.63
C GLY A 182 1.18 4.68 9.73
N THR A 183 0.41 3.59 9.76
CA THR A 183 0.92 2.22 9.67
C THR A 183 0.40 1.56 8.40
N MET A 184 1.30 1.02 7.57
CA MET A 184 0.95 0.26 6.38
C MET A 184 1.53 -1.15 6.46
N LYS A 185 0.70 -2.15 6.20
CA LYS A 185 1.14 -3.55 6.21
C LYS A 185 0.44 -4.41 5.17
N ASN A 186 1.19 -5.33 4.55
CA ASN A 186 0.68 -6.28 3.56
C ASN A 186 0.01 -5.58 2.37
N CYS A 187 0.63 -4.51 1.87
CA CYS A 187 0.04 -3.70 0.79
C CYS A 187 0.91 -3.74 -0.48
N SER A 188 0.29 -3.61 -1.65
CA SER A 188 1.03 -3.70 -2.91
C SER A 188 0.49 -2.81 -4.02
N SER A 189 1.38 -2.50 -4.97
CA SER A 189 1.08 -1.76 -6.20
C SER A 189 1.87 -2.33 -7.39
N ASN A 190 1.21 -2.58 -8.53
CA ASN A 190 1.91 -2.87 -9.79
C ASN A 190 1.77 -1.76 -10.85
N VAL A 191 1.04 -0.68 -10.55
CA VAL A 191 0.79 0.41 -11.49
C VAL A 191 2.04 1.24 -11.71
N SER A 192 2.24 1.72 -12.94
CA SER A 192 3.28 2.71 -13.19
C SER A 192 2.91 4.05 -12.57
N THR A 193 3.89 4.82 -12.11
CA THR A 193 3.65 6.12 -11.47
C THR A 193 4.49 7.22 -12.09
N HIS A 194 3.86 8.38 -12.30
CA HIS A 194 4.49 9.55 -12.89
C HIS A 194 4.13 10.84 -12.14
N ALA A 195 5.15 11.59 -11.75
CA ALA A 195 4.99 12.95 -11.21
C ALA A 195 5.68 13.97 -12.11
N GLU A 196 5.04 15.12 -12.35
CA GLU A 196 5.62 16.21 -13.14
C GLU A 196 6.73 16.97 -12.40
N THR A 197 6.62 17.17 -11.09
CA THR A 197 7.52 18.04 -10.33
C THR A 197 8.25 17.28 -9.22
N ASN A 198 7.58 16.86 -8.16
CA ASN A 198 8.25 16.53 -6.92
C ASN A 198 8.58 15.04 -6.77
N ASN A 199 7.87 14.34 -5.90
CA ASN A 199 8.28 13.02 -5.41
C ASN A 199 7.37 11.94 -5.97
N VAL A 200 7.96 10.87 -6.49
CA VAL A 200 7.18 9.74 -6.98
C VAL A 200 7.71 8.44 -6.40
N GLY A 201 6.79 7.64 -5.87
CA GLY A 201 7.05 6.29 -5.44
C GLY A 201 6.22 5.28 -6.23
N GLY A 202 6.67 4.04 -6.32
CA GLY A 202 5.83 2.97 -6.86
C GLY A 202 4.63 2.64 -5.95
N LEU A 203 4.77 2.86 -4.63
CA LEU A 203 3.70 2.67 -3.64
C LEU A 203 3.25 3.99 -2.99
N ILE A 204 4.20 4.77 -2.47
CA ILE A 204 3.93 6.02 -1.71
C ILE A 204 4.74 7.18 -2.29
N GLY A 205 4.14 8.32 -2.59
CA GLY A 205 4.88 9.49 -3.06
C GLY A 205 5.77 10.11 -1.97
N TYR A 206 5.16 10.44 -0.83
CA TYR A 206 5.79 11.03 0.34
C TYR A 206 5.38 10.31 1.62
N SER A 207 6.32 10.01 2.51
CA SER A 207 6.02 9.51 3.87
C SER A 207 6.68 10.30 4.98
N TYR A 208 5.95 10.48 6.09
CA TYR A 208 6.43 11.16 7.29
C TYR A 208 5.98 10.43 8.56
N LEU A 209 6.92 10.06 9.43
CA LEU A 209 6.66 9.37 10.71
C LEU A 209 5.86 8.06 10.55
N CYS A 210 6.17 7.25 9.54
CA CYS A 210 5.38 6.06 9.22
C CYS A 210 6.02 4.73 9.69
N ASN A 211 5.17 3.72 9.90
CA ASN A 211 5.60 2.33 10.08
C ASN A 211 5.11 1.49 8.89
N ILE A 212 6.02 1.05 8.04
CA ILE A 212 5.70 0.39 6.77
C ILE A 212 6.34 -1.00 6.78
N SER A 213 5.55 -2.05 6.52
CA SER A 213 6.08 -3.41 6.55
C SER A 213 5.39 -4.37 5.60
N ALA A 214 6.15 -5.33 5.04
CA ALA A 214 5.61 -6.34 4.14
C ALA A 214 4.84 -5.72 2.96
N VAL A 215 5.44 -4.71 2.32
CA VAL A 215 4.83 -4.03 1.17
C VAL A 215 5.64 -4.20 -0.10
N SER A 216 5.00 -4.00 -1.26
CA SER A 216 5.69 -4.13 -2.54
C SER A 216 5.24 -3.15 -3.63
N ALA A 217 6.18 -2.77 -4.50
CA ALA A 217 5.92 -2.00 -5.70
C ALA A 217 6.62 -2.58 -6.93
N THR A 218 5.90 -2.85 -8.01
CA THR A 218 6.49 -3.48 -9.21
C THR A 218 6.31 -2.69 -10.51
N GLY A 219 5.47 -1.65 -10.51
CA GLY A 219 5.30 -0.77 -11.67
C GLY A 219 6.46 0.20 -11.85
N SER A 220 6.65 0.70 -13.07
CA SER A 220 7.72 1.66 -13.36
C SER A 220 7.45 3.04 -12.74
N VAL A 221 8.50 3.74 -12.34
CA VAL A 221 8.44 5.00 -11.60
C VAL A 221 9.20 6.08 -12.36
N LYS A 222 8.58 7.24 -12.60
CA LYS A 222 9.20 8.37 -13.32
C LYS A 222 8.92 9.72 -12.69
N ALA A 223 9.97 10.36 -12.15
CA ALA A 223 9.90 11.74 -11.65
C ALA A 223 10.32 12.72 -12.74
N GLY A 224 9.58 13.83 -12.88
CA GLY A 224 9.98 14.93 -13.76
C GLY A 224 11.16 15.72 -13.22
N LYS A 225 11.11 16.22 -11.97
CA LYS A 225 12.16 17.11 -11.44
C LYS A 225 12.87 16.61 -10.18
N ASN A 226 12.17 16.16 -9.14
CA ASN A 226 12.81 15.81 -7.86
C ASN A 226 13.03 14.29 -7.71
N ASN A 227 12.45 13.66 -6.69
CA ASN A 227 12.92 12.36 -6.23
C ASN A 227 12.05 11.22 -6.79
N SER A 228 12.71 10.19 -7.30
CA SER A 228 12.06 8.98 -7.80
C SER A 228 12.50 7.78 -6.98
N GLY A 229 11.56 7.05 -6.38
CA GLY A 229 11.86 5.88 -5.57
C GLY A 229 11.04 4.67 -5.97
N GLY A 230 11.68 3.50 -6.10
CA GLY A 230 10.95 2.29 -6.49
C GLY A 230 9.80 1.94 -5.54
N LEU A 231 9.96 2.16 -4.22
CA LEU A 231 8.89 2.03 -3.23
C LEU A 231 8.32 3.39 -2.82
N ILE A 232 9.18 4.30 -2.36
CA ILE A 232 8.78 5.61 -1.83
C ILE A 232 9.61 6.73 -2.45
N GLY A 233 8.97 7.81 -2.92
CA GLY A 233 9.66 8.94 -3.53
C GLY A 233 10.52 9.73 -2.54
N TYR A 234 9.94 10.14 -1.42
CA TYR A 234 10.64 10.84 -0.35
C TYR A 234 10.15 10.33 1.02
N ASP A 235 11.08 9.96 1.89
CA ASP A 235 10.78 9.53 3.26
C ASP A 235 11.40 10.45 4.32
N TYR A 236 10.65 10.72 5.38
CA TYR A 236 11.07 11.49 6.54
C TYR A 236 10.77 10.70 7.81
N PHE A 237 11.82 10.19 8.45
CA PHE A 237 11.78 9.51 9.75
C PHE A 237 10.79 8.32 9.80
N SER A 238 10.73 7.47 8.76
CA SER A 238 9.93 6.26 8.82
C SER A 238 10.74 5.00 9.15
N LYS A 239 10.03 3.94 9.52
CA LYS A 239 10.55 2.57 9.64
C LYS A 239 9.97 1.70 8.53
N ILE A 240 10.83 1.09 7.73
CA ILE A 240 10.47 0.27 6.59
C ILE A 240 11.09 -1.12 6.73
N LEU A 241 10.26 -2.15 6.69
CA LEU A 241 10.66 -3.52 7.00
C LEU A 241 10.14 -4.53 5.97
N ASN A 242 10.91 -5.55 5.62
CA ASN A 242 10.46 -6.71 4.84
C ASN A 242 9.73 -6.36 3.54
N SER A 243 10.23 -5.36 2.81
CA SER A 243 9.53 -4.77 1.65
C SER A 243 10.37 -4.82 0.39
N TYR A 244 9.75 -4.80 -0.79
CA TYR A 244 10.51 -4.88 -2.03
C TYR A 244 9.99 -3.99 -3.16
N ALA A 245 10.89 -3.55 -4.03
CA ALA A 245 10.58 -2.81 -5.24
C ALA A 245 11.29 -3.43 -6.46
N THR A 246 10.58 -3.61 -7.56
CA THR A 246 11.16 -4.22 -8.78
C THR A 246 10.99 -3.39 -10.05
N GLY A 247 10.20 -2.33 -9.99
CA GLY A 247 9.94 -1.46 -11.13
C GLY A 247 11.17 -0.66 -11.55
N ILE A 248 11.26 -0.34 -12.85
CA ILE A 248 12.27 0.58 -13.38
C ILE A 248 12.05 1.97 -12.77
N VAL A 249 13.11 2.63 -12.33
CA VAL A 249 13.05 3.95 -11.69
C VAL A 249 13.84 4.96 -12.52
N SER A 250 13.22 6.08 -12.85
CA SER A 250 13.86 7.19 -13.56
C SER A 250 13.53 8.55 -12.93
N ALA A 251 14.49 9.49 -12.97
CA ALA A 251 14.29 10.88 -12.57
C ALA A 251 14.84 11.82 -13.66
N GLY A 252 14.10 12.87 -13.99
CA GLY A 252 14.48 13.84 -15.04
C GLY A 252 15.55 14.85 -14.61
N GLU A 253 15.48 15.37 -13.38
CA GLU A 253 16.44 16.36 -12.86
C GLU A 253 16.96 16.05 -11.45
N GLY A 254 16.39 15.07 -10.76
CA GLY A 254 16.59 14.84 -9.31
C GLY A 254 17.18 13.47 -9.00
N ASN A 255 17.08 13.04 -7.74
CA ASN A 255 17.66 11.75 -7.32
C ASN A 255 16.74 10.59 -7.72
N ALA A 256 17.32 9.44 -8.06
CA ALA A 256 16.57 8.21 -8.25
C ALA A 256 17.14 7.11 -7.36
N GLY A 257 16.30 6.43 -6.58
CA GLY A 257 16.72 5.24 -5.85
C GLY A 257 15.85 4.04 -6.16
N GLY A 258 16.46 2.87 -6.24
CA GLY A 258 15.76 1.61 -6.48
C GLY A 258 14.71 1.32 -5.42
N PHE A 259 14.88 1.85 -4.19
CA PHE A 259 13.93 1.69 -3.09
C PHE A 259 13.37 3.03 -2.62
N LEU A 260 14.22 3.98 -2.20
CA LEU A 260 13.81 5.34 -1.82
C LEU A 260 14.43 6.38 -2.73
N GLY A 261 13.68 7.39 -3.18
CA GLY A 261 14.26 8.50 -3.93
C GLY A 261 15.10 9.42 -3.04
N TYR A 262 14.59 9.75 -1.85
CA TYR A 262 15.31 10.50 -0.83
C TYR A 262 14.92 10.05 0.58
N ALA A 263 15.86 10.05 1.52
CA ALA A 263 15.64 9.72 2.93
C ALA A 263 16.14 10.81 3.87
N GLN A 264 15.30 11.23 4.82
CA GLN A 264 15.64 12.25 5.83
C GLN A 264 15.45 11.71 7.25
N ASP A 265 16.17 12.34 8.19
CA ASP A 265 16.06 12.13 9.64
C ASP A 265 16.11 10.67 10.05
N ALA A 266 17.25 10.01 9.84
CA ALA A 266 17.53 8.67 10.38
C ALA A 266 16.47 7.61 10.03
N THR A 267 15.88 7.72 8.84
CA THR A 267 15.01 6.70 8.22
C THR A 267 15.60 5.30 8.39
N LYS A 268 14.80 4.35 8.87
CA LYS A 268 15.26 2.97 9.16
C LYS A 268 14.72 1.99 8.14
N ILE A 269 15.61 1.29 7.46
CA ILE A 269 15.26 0.30 6.43
C ILE A 269 15.87 -1.04 6.83
N SER A 270 15.05 -2.08 6.87
CA SER A 270 15.51 -3.41 7.25
C SER A 270 14.91 -4.50 6.37
N TYR A 271 15.74 -5.44 5.92
CA TYR A 271 15.31 -6.60 5.14
C TYR A 271 14.50 -6.24 3.89
N CYS A 272 14.96 -5.21 3.16
CA CYS A 272 14.27 -4.72 1.96
C CYS A 272 15.06 -5.02 0.69
N THR A 273 14.39 -5.10 -0.46
CA THR A 273 15.05 -5.43 -1.74
C THR A 273 14.63 -4.48 -2.86
N ALA A 274 15.57 -4.03 -3.69
CA ALA A 274 15.29 -3.29 -4.92
C ALA A 274 15.97 -3.92 -6.14
N THR A 275 15.23 -4.33 -7.17
CA THR A 275 15.83 -4.99 -8.35
C THR A 275 15.64 -4.25 -9.67
N GLY A 276 14.89 -3.16 -9.68
CA GLY A 276 14.68 -2.33 -10.86
C GLY A 276 15.96 -1.66 -11.34
N THR A 277 16.05 -1.35 -12.64
CA THR A 277 17.09 -0.43 -13.13
C THR A 277 16.80 0.97 -12.63
N VAL A 278 17.85 1.75 -12.37
CA VAL A 278 17.76 3.11 -11.83
C VAL A 278 18.51 4.07 -12.73
N GLU A 279 17.86 5.13 -13.17
CA GLU A 279 18.42 6.16 -14.05
C GLU A 279 18.16 7.57 -13.49
N SER A 280 19.21 8.37 -13.32
CA SER A 280 19.10 9.76 -12.88
C SER A 280 20.34 10.56 -13.29
N PRO A 281 20.20 11.87 -13.59
CA PRO A 281 21.33 12.75 -13.84
C PRO A 281 22.06 13.22 -12.56
N LYS A 282 21.52 12.93 -11.37
CA LYS A 282 22.12 13.29 -10.07
C LYS A 282 22.66 12.06 -9.36
N LYS A 283 21.95 11.57 -8.34
CA LYS A 283 22.39 10.47 -7.50
C LYS A 283 21.51 9.24 -7.75
N THR A 284 22.15 8.09 -7.80
CA THR A 284 21.56 6.76 -7.98
C THR A 284 21.96 5.84 -6.83
N GLY A 285 21.22 4.76 -6.61
CA GLY A 285 21.55 3.73 -5.61
C GLY A 285 20.31 3.01 -5.07
N PHE A 286 20.45 2.27 -3.98
CA PHE A 286 19.30 1.76 -3.22
C PHE A 286 18.43 2.92 -2.69
N ILE A 287 19.10 3.95 -2.17
CA ILE A 287 18.51 5.25 -1.80
C ILE A 287 19.15 6.29 -2.72
N GLY A 288 18.35 7.10 -3.42
CA GLY A 288 18.85 8.11 -4.34
C GLY A 288 19.60 9.24 -3.63
N GLY A 289 19.10 9.74 -2.51
CA GLY A 289 19.80 10.74 -1.70
C GLY A 289 19.39 10.73 -0.24
N TRP A 290 20.16 11.39 0.62
CA TRP A 290 19.82 11.55 2.02
C TRP A 290 20.39 12.84 2.59
N ASP A 291 19.87 13.19 3.76
CA ASP A 291 20.46 14.20 4.65
C ASP A 291 21.74 13.66 5.32
N GLU A 292 22.85 14.38 5.17
CA GLU A 292 24.17 13.98 5.67
C GLU A 292 24.30 14.08 7.20
N GLU A 293 23.50 14.93 7.84
CA GLU A 293 23.51 15.07 9.30
C GLU A 293 22.84 13.88 9.98
N ASN A 294 21.76 13.35 9.39
CA ASN A 294 20.97 12.24 9.91
C ASN A 294 20.78 11.12 8.88
N LYS A 295 21.88 10.42 8.59
CA LYS A 295 21.91 9.35 7.58
C LYS A 295 20.91 8.23 7.84
N PRO A 296 20.31 7.64 6.79
CA PRO A 296 19.45 6.48 6.93
C PRO A 296 20.24 5.28 7.48
N ILE A 297 19.56 4.45 8.27
CA ILE A 297 20.09 3.21 8.81
C ILE A 297 19.53 2.07 7.97
N VAL A 298 20.39 1.39 7.23
CA VAL A 298 20.00 0.26 6.36
C VAL A 298 20.60 -1.03 6.89
N THR A 299 19.80 -2.08 7.02
CA THR A 299 20.24 -3.38 7.56
C THR A 299 19.64 -4.54 6.76
N GLY A 300 20.44 -5.55 6.43
CA GLY A 300 19.98 -6.77 5.76
C GLY A 300 19.23 -6.55 4.45
N SER A 301 19.50 -5.45 3.74
CA SER A 301 18.79 -5.04 2.52
C SER A 301 19.67 -5.20 1.28
N PHE A 302 19.05 -5.32 0.11
CA PHE A 302 19.74 -5.68 -1.14
C PHE A 302 19.27 -4.78 -2.30
N TYR A 303 20.17 -4.48 -3.23
CA TYR A 303 19.82 -3.78 -4.46
C TYR A 303 20.56 -4.33 -5.67
N ARG A 304 19.97 -4.15 -6.86
CA ARG A 304 20.66 -4.41 -8.14
C ARG A 304 21.55 -3.22 -8.48
N GLU A 305 22.86 -3.46 -8.58
CA GLU A 305 23.80 -2.47 -9.11
C GLU A 305 23.61 -2.28 -10.63
N THR A 306 23.65 -1.03 -11.07
CA THR A 306 23.81 -0.62 -12.48
C THR A 306 25.22 -0.05 -12.66
N GLU A 307 25.84 -0.21 -13.84
CA GLU A 307 27.25 0.15 -14.13
C GLU A 307 27.64 1.62 -13.89
N VAL A 308 26.69 2.49 -13.52
CA VAL A 308 26.88 3.91 -13.18
C VAL A 308 26.52 4.14 -11.71
N ASP A 309 27.37 3.70 -10.79
CA ASP A 309 27.21 3.95 -9.35
C ASP A 309 28.36 4.84 -8.87
N LEU A 310 28.18 6.17 -8.98
CA LEU A 310 29.21 7.15 -8.62
C LEU A 310 29.19 7.53 -7.13
N ASN A 311 28.22 7.07 -6.34
CA ASN A 311 28.18 7.32 -4.90
C ASN A 311 27.35 6.22 -4.22
N ASN A 312 28.00 5.16 -3.72
CA ASN A 312 27.38 4.12 -2.87
C ASN A 312 27.73 4.37 -1.39
N PRO A 313 26.83 4.94 -0.55
CA PRO A 313 27.16 5.31 0.82
C PRO A 313 26.12 4.78 1.81
N ALA A 314 25.77 3.49 1.75
CA ALA A 314 24.82 2.88 2.70
C ALA A 314 25.30 1.58 3.39
N GLY A 315 26.58 1.22 3.30
CA GLY A 315 27.10 0.02 3.98
C GLY A 315 26.45 -1.29 3.51
N LEU A 316 25.88 -1.29 2.31
CA LEU A 316 25.30 -2.49 1.69
C LEU A 316 26.44 -3.43 1.29
N GLU A 317 26.32 -4.71 1.63
CA GLU A 317 27.28 -5.72 1.16
C GLU A 317 27.26 -5.78 -0.37
N LYS A 318 28.42 -5.54 -0.97
CA LYS A 318 28.66 -5.70 -2.41
C LYS A 318 28.62 -7.18 -2.77
N GLU A 319 27.44 -7.76 -2.90
CA GLU A 319 27.31 -9.10 -3.49
C GLU A 319 26.94 -8.98 -4.96
N ASN A 320 27.94 -9.25 -5.82
CA ASN A 320 27.77 -9.45 -7.25
C ASN A 320 26.52 -10.32 -7.53
N TYR A 321 25.66 -9.86 -8.44
CA TYR A 321 24.40 -10.49 -8.89
C TYR A 321 24.50 -12.02 -9.20
N LYS A 322 25.70 -12.58 -9.35
CA LYS A 322 25.97 -14.03 -9.42
C LYS A 322 25.59 -14.79 -8.14
N ASN A 323 25.76 -14.22 -6.95
CA ASN A 323 25.42 -14.87 -5.68
C ASN A 323 23.90 -14.90 -5.42
N TYR A 324 23.14 -13.96 -6.02
CA TYR A 324 21.68 -13.89 -5.92
C TYR A 324 20.96 -15.10 -6.55
N LYS A 325 21.48 -15.64 -7.65
CA LYS A 325 20.99 -16.92 -8.20
C LYS A 325 21.18 -18.08 -7.21
N ILE A 326 22.25 -18.05 -6.42
CA ILE A 326 22.55 -19.08 -5.44
C ILE A 326 21.66 -18.91 -4.21
N PHE A 327 21.49 -17.70 -3.68
CA PHE A 327 20.64 -17.46 -2.51
C PHE A 327 19.16 -17.69 -2.78
N ILE A 328 18.63 -17.28 -3.95
CA ILE A 328 17.27 -17.65 -4.35
C ILE A 328 17.17 -19.15 -4.61
N ALA A 329 18.15 -19.80 -5.25
CA ALA A 329 18.13 -21.25 -5.42
C ALA A 329 18.18 -22.00 -4.08
N VAL A 330 18.89 -21.46 -3.08
CA VAL A 330 18.96 -22.02 -1.72
C VAL A 330 17.68 -21.75 -0.94
N ALA A 331 17.09 -20.55 -1.00
CA ALA A 331 15.84 -20.22 -0.32
C ALA A 331 14.63 -20.93 -0.95
N VAL A 332 14.52 -20.93 -2.28
CA VAL A 332 13.52 -21.70 -3.03
C VAL A 332 13.77 -23.20 -2.84
N GLY A 333 15.03 -23.64 -2.76
CA GLY A 333 15.41 -25.01 -2.44
C GLY A 333 15.03 -25.44 -1.01
N LEU A 334 15.16 -24.55 -0.02
CA LEU A 334 14.76 -24.78 1.38
C LEU A 334 13.24 -24.79 1.54
N VAL A 335 12.52 -23.94 0.80
CA VAL A 335 11.05 -23.95 0.75
C VAL A 335 10.53 -25.20 0.04
N LEU A 336 11.13 -25.61 -1.09
CA LEU A 336 10.79 -26.85 -1.79
C LEU A 336 11.11 -28.09 -0.95
N THR A 337 12.27 -28.13 -0.28
CA THR A 337 12.61 -29.27 0.62
C THR A 337 11.72 -29.31 1.85
N GLY A 338 11.34 -28.15 2.41
CA GLY A 338 10.33 -28.06 3.47
C GLY A 338 8.95 -28.55 3.04
N ILE A 339 8.47 -28.14 1.85
CA ILE A 339 7.20 -28.60 1.26
C ILE A 339 7.27 -30.11 0.97
N LEU A 340 8.37 -30.61 0.41
CA LEU A 340 8.60 -32.05 0.17
C LEU A 340 8.63 -32.86 1.46
N LEU A 341 9.21 -32.34 2.55
CA LEU A 341 9.17 -33.00 3.87
C LEU A 341 7.74 -33.05 4.43
N ILE A 342 6.97 -31.97 4.30
CA ILE A 342 5.57 -31.94 4.74
C ILE A 342 4.72 -32.96 3.95
N PHE A 343 4.91 -33.06 2.63
CA PHE A 343 4.26 -34.07 1.81
C PHE A 343 4.71 -35.49 2.16
N ALA A 344 6.00 -35.72 2.40
CA ALA A 344 6.53 -37.03 2.80
C ALA A 344 6.00 -37.50 4.16
N VAL A 345 5.87 -36.58 5.14
CA VAL A 345 5.26 -36.86 6.45
C VAL A 345 3.76 -37.18 6.30
N LYS A 346 3.04 -36.46 5.43
CA LYS A 346 1.60 -36.68 5.17
C LYS A 346 1.32 -38.00 4.42
N ILE A 347 2.22 -38.43 3.54
CA ILE A 347 2.14 -39.74 2.87
C ILE A 347 2.43 -40.89 3.85
N ARG A 348 3.39 -40.72 4.78
CA ARG A 348 3.67 -41.71 5.82
C ARG A 348 2.55 -41.85 6.84
N SER A 349 1.88 -40.77 7.23
CA SER A 349 0.70 -40.84 8.12
C SER A 349 -0.53 -41.43 7.43
N GLY A 350 -0.73 -41.15 6.13
CA GLY A 350 -1.81 -41.73 5.33
C GLY A 350 -1.67 -43.24 5.06
N LYS A 351 -0.44 -43.77 4.95
CA LYS A 351 -0.22 -45.22 4.87
C LYS A 351 -0.50 -45.94 6.19
N LYS A 352 -0.21 -45.31 7.34
CA LYS A 352 -0.49 -45.88 8.67
C LYS A 352 -1.98 -45.95 9.02
N GLN A 353 -2.84 -45.18 8.35
CA GLN A 353 -4.30 -45.26 8.52
C GLN A 353 -5.00 -46.22 7.54
N ARG A 354 -4.26 -46.90 6.65
CA ARG A 354 -4.82 -47.94 5.76
C ARG A 354 -4.43 -49.36 6.15
N GLU A 355 -3.72 -49.53 7.27
CA GLU A 355 -3.32 -50.83 7.83
C GLU A 355 -3.86 -51.06 9.26
N LEU A 356 -4.95 -50.38 9.64
CA LEU A 356 -5.70 -50.65 10.87
C LEU A 356 -7.15 -51.01 10.56
#